data_AF-A0A3C0P160-F1
#
_entry.id   AF-A0A3C0P160-F1
#
_cell.length_a   1.000
_cell.length_b   1.000
_cell.length_c   1.000
_cell.angle_alpha   90.00
_cell.angle_beta   90.00
_cell.angle_gamma   90.00
#
_symmetry.space_group_name_H-M   'P 1'
#
loop_
_entity.id
_entity.type
_entity.pdbx_description
1 polymer ?
#
loop_
_entity_poly.entity_id
_entity_poly.type
_entity_poly.pdbx_seq_one_letter_code
_entity_poly.pdbx_strand_id
1 'polypeptide(L)'
;LRTNEHVWRMREVDETGLAKEDVEREEIKNKGEIMDLLYYFDHGYMNVIKTEFIGDVYIFLWSLLLVIPGIIKSYEYRMVPFILAESPTMETREVLELSRNIMYGNKWQAFLLDMSFIPWHILGVVTLGIGEILYVNPYTNLTDACLYRKLKEIYTEKEAQA
;
A
#
# COMPACT_ATOMS: atom_id res chain seq x y z
N LEU A 1 39.05 -66.44 -17.89
CA LEU A 1 39.15 -67.01 -16.53
C LEU A 1 40.43 -66.50 -15.86
N ARG A 2 40.40 -65.29 -15.30
CA ARG A 2 41.43 -64.83 -14.36
C ARG A 2 40.88 -63.68 -13.50
N THR A 3 40.66 -64.03 -12.23
CA THR A 3 40.74 -63.19 -11.02
C THR A 3 39.81 -61.99 -10.87
N ASN A 4 38.56 -62.25 -10.44
CA ASN A 4 37.72 -61.27 -9.73
C ASN A 4 37.41 -61.73 -8.27
N GLU A 5 38.34 -62.46 -7.63
CA GLU A 5 38.08 -63.09 -6.32
C GLU A 5 38.89 -62.51 -5.14
N HIS A 6 39.55 -61.36 -5.29
CA HIS A 6 40.37 -60.78 -4.21
C HIS A 6 39.90 -59.42 -3.66
N VAL A 7 38.66 -59.00 -3.94
CA VAL A 7 38.09 -57.73 -3.44
C VAL A 7 37.10 -57.96 -2.28
N TRP A 8 37.26 -59.04 -1.51
CA TRP A 8 36.51 -59.26 -0.27
C TRP A 8 37.32 -58.80 0.94
N ARG A 9 37.76 -57.54 0.94
CA ARG A 9 38.24 -56.88 2.15
C ARG A 9 37.00 -56.70 3.04
N MET A 10 37.00 -57.29 4.23
CA MET A 10 35.88 -57.29 5.19
C MET A 10 35.21 -55.92 5.23
N ARG A 11 34.04 -55.82 4.58
CA ARG A 11 33.23 -54.60 4.56
C ARG A 11 32.54 -54.55 5.92
N GLU A 12 32.82 -53.51 6.70
CA GLU A 12 32.15 -53.35 8.00
C GLU A 12 30.65 -53.14 7.74
N VAL A 13 29.87 -54.11 8.21
CA VAL A 13 28.42 -54.11 8.13
C VAL A 13 27.89 -53.55 9.44
N ASP A 14 26.94 -52.64 9.34
CA ASP A 14 26.24 -52.03 10.46
C ASP A 14 25.19 -52.99 11.06
N GLU A 15 24.59 -52.65 12.20
CA GLU A 15 23.52 -53.39 12.88
C GLU A 15 22.31 -53.69 11.97
N THR A 16 22.14 -52.89 10.91
CA THR A 16 21.10 -53.00 9.89
C THR A 16 21.39 -54.01 8.78
N GLY A 17 22.58 -54.63 8.76
CA GLY A 17 23.00 -55.56 7.71
C GLY A 17 23.47 -54.86 6.42
N LEU A 18 23.48 -53.53 6.39
CA LEU A 18 24.00 -52.72 5.28
C LEU A 18 25.46 -52.33 5.53
N ALA A 19 26.21 -52.16 4.45
CA ALA A 19 27.58 -51.69 4.55
C ALA A 19 27.62 -50.23 4.99
N LYS A 20 28.49 -49.90 5.94
CA LYS A 20 28.66 -48.52 6.42
C LYS A 20 28.94 -47.52 5.29
N GLU A 21 29.70 -47.94 4.28
CA GLU A 21 30.01 -47.15 3.08
C GLU A 21 28.76 -46.74 2.28
N ASP A 22 27.76 -47.62 2.20
CA ASP A 22 26.54 -47.37 1.44
C ASP A 22 25.60 -46.41 2.19
N VAL A 23 25.52 -46.55 3.52
CA VAL A 23 24.79 -45.62 4.41
C VAL A 23 25.39 -44.22 4.36
N GLU A 24 26.72 -44.12 4.46
CA GLU A 24 27.44 -42.84 4.37
C GLU A 24 27.24 -42.19 2.99
N ARG A 25 27.19 -42.99 1.91
CA ARG A 25 26.93 -42.48 0.57
C ARG A 25 25.51 -41.92 0.41
N GLU A 26 24.50 -42.56 1.00
CA GLU A 26 23.12 -42.04 0.99
C GLU A 26 22.97 -40.76 1.82
N GLU A 27 23.63 -40.67 2.98
CA GLU A 27 23.62 -39.44 3.77
C GLU A 27 24.29 -38.28 3.03
N ILE A 28 25.44 -38.50 2.38
CA ILE A 28 26.14 -37.48 1.59
C ILE A 28 25.25 -37.02 0.42
N LYS A 29 24.58 -37.97 -0.25
CA LYS A 29 23.67 -37.66 -1.36
C LYS A 29 22.46 -36.83 -0.89
N ASN A 30 21.81 -37.24 0.19
CA ASN A 30 20.67 -36.53 0.77
C ASN A 30 21.06 -35.11 1.24
N LYS A 31 22.24 -34.97 1.88
CA LYS A 31 22.80 -33.66 2.26
C LYS A 31 23.08 -32.76 1.06
N GLY A 32 23.52 -33.32 -0.06
CA GLY A 32 23.67 -32.57 -1.32
C GLY A 32 22.34 -32.09 -1.88
N GLU A 33 21.34 -32.97 -1.97
CA GLU A 33 20.01 -32.67 -2.51
C GLU A 33 19.27 -31.59 -1.69
N ILE A 34 19.34 -31.64 -0.36
CA ILE A 34 18.75 -30.59 0.50
C ILE A 34 19.50 -29.26 0.38
N MET A 35 20.82 -29.27 0.15
CA MET A 35 21.59 -28.05 -0.02
C MET A 35 21.26 -27.38 -1.36
N ASP A 36 21.08 -28.15 -2.42
CA ASP A 36 20.66 -27.64 -3.73
C ASP A 36 19.22 -27.08 -3.69
N LEU A 37 18.31 -27.73 -2.95
CA LEU A 37 16.96 -27.23 -2.71
C LEU A 37 16.96 -25.90 -1.94
N LEU A 38 17.75 -25.80 -0.88
CA LEU A 38 17.88 -24.57 -0.09
C LEU A 38 18.54 -23.44 -0.88
N TYR A 39 19.54 -23.75 -1.70
CA TYR A 39 20.19 -22.78 -2.58
C TYR A 39 19.21 -22.20 -3.60
N TYR A 40 18.40 -23.06 -4.24
CA TYR A 40 17.37 -22.62 -5.18
C TYR A 40 16.28 -21.80 -4.50
N PHE A 41 15.89 -22.17 -3.29
CA PHE A 41 14.93 -21.41 -2.49
C PHE A 41 15.47 -20.02 -2.16
N ASP A 42 16.67 -19.91 -1.58
CA ASP A 42 17.20 -18.62 -1.14
C ASP A 42 17.50 -17.67 -2.31
N HIS A 43 18.16 -18.16 -3.36
CA HIS A 43 18.51 -17.32 -4.53
C HIS A 43 17.31 -16.97 -5.42
N GLY A 44 16.38 -17.90 -5.62
CA GLY A 44 15.22 -17.69 -6.49
C GLY A 44 14.11 -16.88 -5.80
N TYR A 45 13.74 -17.27 -4.57
CA TYR A 45 12.62 -16.67 -3.85
C TYR A 45 12.89 -15.21 -3.47
N MET A 46 14.12 -14.88 -3.07
CA MET A 46 14.49 -13.51 -2.70
C MET A 46 14.41 -12.56 -3.90
N ASN A 47 14.77 -13.01 -5.10
CA ASN A 47 14.65 -12.21 -6.31
C ASN A 47 13.18 -12.03 -6.71
N VAL A 48 12.36 -13.09 -6.60
CA VAL A 48 10.92 -13.01 -6.87
C VAL A 48 10.24 -12.00 -5.93
N ILE A 49 10.46 -12.11 -4.61
CA ILE A 49 9.85 -11.16 -3.66
C ILE A 49 10.31 -9.72 -3.94
N LYS A 50 11.60 -9.50 -4.20
CA LYS A 50 12.11 -8.16 -4.50
C LYS A 50 11.46 -7.58 -5.76
N THR A 51 11.32 -8.39 -6.81
CA THR A 51 10.70 -7.97 -8.06
C THR A 51 9.22 -7.66 -7.88
N GLU A 52 8.48 -8.53 -7.19
CA GLU A 52 7.06 -8.30 -6.86
C GLU A 52 6.87 -7.04 -6.00
N PHE A 53 7.67 -6.87 -4.96
CA PHE A 53 7.62 -5.68 -4.09
C PHE A 53 7.88 -4.38 -4.85
N ILE A 54 8.89 -4.37 -5.74
CA ILE A 54 9.16 -3.21 -6.59
C ILE A 54 7.99 -2.96 -7.55
N GLY A 55 7.41 -4.02 -8.13
CA GLY A 55 6.21 -3.95 -8.97
C GLY A 55 5.02 -3.33 -8.24
N ASP A 56 4.74 -3.77 -7.02
CA ASP A 56 3.68 -3.24 -6.16
C ASP A 56 3.89 -1.75 -5.85
N VAL A 57 5.12 -1.34 -5.55
CA VAL A 57 5.46 0.08 -5.33
C VAL A 57 5.20 0.91 -6.59
N TYR A 58 5.56 0.41 -7.77
CA TYR A 58 5.26 1.10 -9.04
C TYR A 58 3.76 1.19 -9.29
N ILE A 59 3.00 0.11 -9.11
CA ILE A 59 1.54 0.10 -9.27
C ILE A 59 0.90 1.09 -8.29
N PHE A 60 1.37 1.13 -7.03
CA PHE A 60 0.93 2.09 -6.04
C PHE A 60 1.21 3.54 -6.48
N LEU A 61 2.42 3.83 -6.95
CA LEU A 61 2.81 5.15 -7.49
C LEU A 61 1.92 5.58 -8.68
N TRP A 62 1.69 4.68 -9.64
CA TRP A 62 0.83 4.94 -10.79
C TRP A 62 -0.63 5.16 -10.37
N SER A 63 -1.11 4.37 -9.41
CA SER A 63 -2.46 4.54 -8.85
C SER A 63 -2.58 5.87 -8.11
N LEU A 64 -1.57 6.27 -7.33
CA LEU A 64 -1.54 7.55 -6.61
C LEU A 64 -1.59 8.73 -7.59
N LEU A 65 -0.87 8.64 -8.70
CA LEU A 65 -0.88 9.65 -9.76
C LEU A 65 -2.27 9.82 -10.39
N LEU A 66 -3.06 8.75 -10.49
CA LEU A 66 -4.45 8.78 -11.00
C LEU A 66 -5.50 9.09 -9.93
N VAL A 67 -5.22 8.81 -8.67
CA VAL A 67 -6.09 9.16 -7.53
C VAL A 67 -6.13 10.68 -7.32
N ILE A 68 -5.00 11.38 -7.52
CA ILE A 68 -4.89 12.83 -7.38
C ILE A 68 -5.94 13.59 -8.23
N PRO A 69 -6.11 13.38 -9.55
CA PRO A 69 -7.13 14.09 -10.32
C PRO A 69 -8.57 13.73 -9.89
N GLY A 70 -8.81 12.51 -9.44
CA GLY A 70 -10.11 12.09 -8.90
C GLY A 70 -10.48 12.80 -7.59
N ILE A 71 -9.52 12.91 -6.67
CA ILE A 71 -9.68 13.64 -5.41
C ILE A 71 -9.83 15.14 -5.66
N ILE A 72 -9.03 15.72 -6.56
CA ILE A 72 -9.15 17.13 -6.94
C ILE A 72 -10.57 17.45 -7.43
N LYS A 73 -11.16 16.56 -8.24
CA LYS A 73 -12.53 16.71 -8.72
C LYS A 73 -13.58 16.54 -7.62
N SER A 74 -13.35 15.65 -6.65
CA SER A 74 -14.30 15.43 -5.54
C SER A 74 -14.38 16.63 -4.58
N TYR A 75 -13.29 17.38 -4.41
CA TYR A 75 -13.31 18.61 -3.60
C TYR A 75 -14.22 19.71 -4.16
N GLU A 76 -14.36 19.80 -5.50
CA GLU A 76 -15.33 20.72 -6.11
C GLU A 76 -16.76 20.41 -5.64
N TYR A 77 -17.05 19.18 -5.21
CA TYR A 77 -18.37 18.78 -4.71
C TYR A 77 -18.52 18.93 -3.19
N ARG A 78 -17.44 18.84 -2.38
CA ARG A 78 -17.52 19.01 -0.92
C ARG A 78 -17.98 20.41 -0.49
N MET A 79 -17.70 21.43 -1.30
CA MET A 79 -18.07 22.82 -0.99
C MET A 79 -19.50 23.21 -1.39
N VAL A 80 -20.09 22.51 -2.36
CA VAL A 80 -21.45 22.74 -2.85
C VAL A 80 -22.51 22.81 -1.73
N PRO A 81 -22.56 21.87 -0.76
CA PRO A 81 -23.56 21.94 0.30
C PRO A 81 -23.41 23.17 1.20
N PHE A 82 -22.18 23.64 1.45
CA PHE A 82 -21.94 24.84 2.26
C PHE A 82 -22.42 26.12 1.56
N ILE A 83 -22.19 26.23 0.25
CA ILE A 83 -22.68 27.37 -0.55
C ILE A 83 -24.21 27.36 -0.64
N LEU A 84 -24.81 26.19 -0.85
CA LEU A 84 -26.28 26.05 -0.88
C LEU A 84 -26.93 26.39 0.47
N ALA A 85 -26.24 26.09 1.59
CA ALA A 85 -26.72 26.47 2.91
C ALA A 85 -26.73 27.99 3.13
N GLU A 86 -25.78 28.72 2.54
CA GLU A 86 -25.73 30.19 2.61
C GLU A 86 -26.62 30.88 1.55
N SER A 87 -26.87 30.24 0.41
CA SER A 87 -27.60 30.82 -0.72
C SER A 87 -28.51 29.78 -1.39
N PRO A 88 -29.67 29.46 -0.79
CA PRO A 88 -30.52 28.34 -1.23
C PRO A 88 -31.24 28.57 -2.57
N THR A 89 -31.20 29.78 -3.12
CA THR A 89 -31.90 30.17 -4.36
C THR A 89 -31.00 30.22 -5.60
N MET A 90 -29.71 29.94 -5.46
CA MET A 90 -28.71 30.05 -6.54
C MET A 90 -28.81 28.85 -7.51
N GLU A 91 -28.59 29.08 -8.80
CA GLU A 91 -28.64 28.01 -9.82
C GLU A 91 -27.52 26.99 -9.55
N THR A 92 -27.81 25.69 -9.70
CA THR A 92 -26.82 24.61 -9.50
C THR A 92 -25.52 24.84 -10.28
N ARG A 93 -25.63 25.43 -11.48
CA ARG A 93 -24.49 25.69 -12.36
C ARG A 93 -23.60 26.81 -11.81
N GLU A 94 -24.19 27.89 -11.32
CA GLU A 94 -23.48 29.01 -10.66
C GLU A 94 -22.81 28.55 -9.36
N VAL A 95 -23.48 27.72 -8.57
CA VAL A 95 -22.92 27.15 -7.33
C VAL A 95 -21.66 26.31 -7.61
N LEU A 96 -21.70 25.49 -8.67
CA LEU A 96 -20.56 24.66 -9.09
C LEU A 96 -19.39 25.50 -9.61
N GLU A 97 -19.68 26.58 -10.33
CA GLU A 97 -18.65 27.52 -10.83
C GLU A 97 -18.01 28.32 -9.69
N LEU A 98 -18.83 28.83 -8.76
CA LEU A 98 -18.36 29.52 -7.57
C LEU A 98 -17.51 28.61 -6.69
N SER A 99 -17.97 27.39 -6.43
CA SER A 99 -17.22 26.38 -5.68
C SER A 99 -15.85 26.08 -6.31
N ARG A 100 -15.82 25.94 -7.65
CA ARG A 100 -14.56 25.72 -8.39
C ARG A 100 -13.60 26.90 -8.25
N ASN A 101 -14.12 28.13 -8.31
CA ASN A 101 -13.33 29.35 -8.20
C ASN A 101 -12.76 29.54 -6.79
N ILE A 102 -13.56 29.29 -5.75
CA ILE A 102 -13.12 29.33 -4.34
C ILE A 102 -12.02 28.28 -4.08
N MET A 103 -12.12 27.10 -4.68
CA MET A 103 -11.10 26.04 -4.57
C MET A 103 -9.87 26.25 -5.47
N TYR A 104 -9.90 27.21 -6.41
CA TYR A 104 -8.83 27.37 -7.40
C TYR A 104 -7.54 27.89 -6.74
N GLY A 105 -6.47 27.09 -6.81
CA GLY A 105 -5.16 27.41 -6.21
C GLY A 105 -4.85 26.74 -4.88
N ASN A 106 -5.86 26.25 -4.13
CA ASN A 106 -5.66 25.58 -2.83
C ASN A 106 -5.96 24.07 -2.86
N LYS A 107 -6.17 23.50 -4.05
CA LYS A 107 -6.44 22.07 -4.27
C LYS A 107 -5.36 21.16 -3.68
N TRP A 108 -4.09 21.60 -3.70
CA TRP A 108 -2.95 20.87 -3.14
C TRP A 108 -2.96 20.85 -1.61
N GLN A 109 -3.36 21.95 -0.96
CA GLN A 109 -3.44 22.01 0.51
C GLN A 109 -4.56 21.10 1.04
N ALA A 110 -5.70 21.05 0.34
CA ALA A 110 -6.77 20.11 0.64
C ALA A 110 -6.28 18.65 0.53
N PHE A 111 -5.54 18.31 -0.54
CA PHE A 111 -4.98 16.96 -0.70
C PHE A 111 -4.00 16.56 0.42
N LEU A 112 -3.11 17.47 0.81
CA LEU A 112 -2.20 17.23 1.95
C LEU A 112 -2.97 17.02 3.26
N LEU A 113 -4.09 17.74 3.43
CA LEU A 113 -4.97 17.56 4.56
C LEU A 113 -5.61 16.16 4.57
N ASP A 114 -6.18 15.69 3.46
CA ASP A 114 -6.72 14.32 3.37
C ASP A 114 -5.61 13.26 3.57
N MET A 115 -4.39 13.50 3.08
CA MET A 115 -3.23 12.62 3.31
C MET A 115 -2.90 12.49 4.80
N SER A 116 -3.05 13.56 5.57
CA SER A 116 -2.85 13.52 7.03
C SER A 116 -3.88 12.66 7.75
N PHE A 117 -5.05 12.41 7.12
CA PHE A 117 -6.14 11.59 7.68
C PHE A 117 -6.02 10.09 7.36
N ILE A 118 -5.25 9.70 6.34
CA ILE A 118 -5.05 8.29 5.97
C ILE A 118 -4.62 7.42 7.16
N PRO A 119 -3.64 7.82 8.00
CA PRO A 119 -3.26 7.04 9.19
C PRO A 119 -4.40 6.91 10.21
N TRP A 120 -5.24 7.94 10.35
CA TRP A 120 -6.38 7.94 11.25
C TRP A 120 -7.50 6.99 10.77
N HIS A 121 -7.71 6.87 9.46
CA HIS A 121 -8.61 5.86 8.90
C HIS A 121 -8.10 4.44 9.15
N ILE A 122 -6.79 4.20 9.01
CA ILE A 122 -6.18 2.89 9.33
C ILE A 122 -6.40 2.54 10.81
N LEU A 123 -6.20 3.50 11.72
CA LEU A 123 -6.51 3.34 13.15
C LEU A 123 -8.01 3.10 13.40
N GLY A 124 -8.87 3.76 12.64
CA GLY A 124 -10.32 3.56 12.67
C GLY A 124 -10.72 2.13 12.34
N VAL A 125 -10.16 1.56 11.27
CA VAL A 125 -10.41 0.16 10.87
C VAL A 125 -9.88 -0.82 11.92
N VAL A 126 -8.68 -0.57 12.47
CA VAL A 126 -8.09 -1.40 13.55
C VAL A 126 -8.97 -1.42 14.81
N THR A 127 -9.71 -0.34 15.08
CA THR A 127 -10.61 -0.21 16.24
C THR A 127 -12.05 -0.67 15.96
N LEU A 128 -12.27 -1.50 14.93
CA LEU A 128 -13.61 -1.96 14.49
C LEU A 128 -14.55 -0.81 14.06
N GLY A 129 -14.00 0.30 13.55
CA GLY A 129 -14.77 1.43 13.00
C GLY A 129 -15.28 2.44 14.03
N ILE A 130 -15.04 2.22 15.32
CA ILE A 130 -15.52 3.12 16.39
C ILE A 130 -14.75 4.45 16.37
N GLY A 131 -13.43 4.39 16.21
CA GLY A 131 -12.60 5.59 16.10
C GLY A 131 -12.92 6.44 14.87
N GLU A 132 -13.33 5.80 13.78
CA GLU A 132 -13.68 6.48 12.54
C GLU A 132 -14.98 7.29 12.67
N ILE A 133 -16.02 6.69 13.24
CA ILE A 133 -17.33 7.32 13.39
C ILE A 133 -17.30 8.44 14.45
N LEU A 134 -16.62 8.21 15.58
CA LEU A 134 -16.68 9.13 16.72
C LEU A 134 -15.65 10.25 16.67
N TYR A 135 -14.48 10.03 16.06
CA TYR A 135 -13.41 11.03 16.03
C TYR A 135 -13.13 11.53 14.62
N VAL A 136 -12.88 10.63 13.67
CA VAL A 136 -12.43 11.05 12.34
C VAL A 136 -13.52 11.84 11.61
N ASN A 137 -14.76 11.34 11.57
CA ASN A 137 -15.84 12.00 10.86
C ASN A 137 -16.15 13.44 11.35
N PRO A 138 -16.40 13.71 12.65
CA PRO A 138 -16.64 15.07 13.11
C PRO A 138 -15.41 15.97 12.96
N TYR A 139 -14.20 15.43 13.11
CA TYR A 139 -12.96 16.19 12.94
C TYR A 139 -12.72 16.58 11.48
N THR A 140 -12.93 15.67 10.53
CA THR A 140 -12.86 15.95 9.10
C THR A 140 -13.89 17.01 8.69
N ASN A 141 -15.15 16.88 9.14
CA ASN A 141 -16.20 17.86 8.83
C ASN A 141 -15.89 19.26 9.39
N LEU A 142 -15.37 19.35 10.62
CA LEU A 142 -14.94 20.62 11.22
C LEU A 142 -13.80 21.26 10.42
N THR A 143 -12.84 20.44 9.99
CA THR A 143 -11.68 20.93 9.23
C THR A 143 -12.12 21.42 7.85
N ASP A 144 -13.02 20.70 7.18
CA ASP A 144 -13.61 21.10 5.91
C ASP A 144 -14.39 22.43 6.03
N ALA A 145 -15.17 22.61 7.10
CA ALA A 145 -15.88 23.87 7.36
C ALA A 145 -14.91 25.05 7.61
N CYS A 146 -13.83 24.80 8.35
CA CYS A 146 -12.82 25.82 8.63
C CYS A 146 -12.01 26.17 7.38
N LEU A 147 -11.72 25.17 6.54
CA LEU A 147 -11.09 25.34 5.23
C LEU A 147 -11.97 26.17 4.30
N TYR A 148 -13.27 25.87 4.22
CA TYR A 148 -14.23 26.67 3.45
C TYR A 148 -14.22 28.15 3.86
N ARG A 149 -14.29 28.43 5.17
CA ARG A 149 -14.27 29.81 5.68
C ARG A 149 -13.01 30.56 5.26
N LYS A 150 -11.83 29.94 5.41
CA LYS A 150 -10.57 30.55 5.00
C LYS A 150 -10.50 30.80 3.49
N LEU A 151 -10.96 29.84 2.69
CA LEU A 151 -10.94 29.97 1.23
C LEU A 151 -11.89 31.06 0.73
N LYS A 152 -13.06 31.19 1.35
CA LYS A 152 -14.02 32.25 1.06
C LYS A 152 -13.46 33.63 1.42
N GLU A 153 -12.76 33.75 2.55
CA GLU A 153 -12.09 34.98 2.98
C GLU A 153 -11.04 35.44 1.95
N ILE A 154 -10.14 34.53 1.54
CA ILE A 154 -9.13 34.80 0.51
C ILE A 154 -9.78 35.19 -0.83
N TYR A 155 -10.87 34.53 -1.21
CA TYR A 155 -11.61 34.84 -2.43
C TYR A 155 -12.20 36.26 -2.40
N THR A 156 -12.84 36.62 -1.28
CA THR A 156 -13.47 37.93 -1.10
C THR A 156 -12.43 39.06 -1.10
N GLU A 157 -11.27 38.85 -0.47
CA GLU A 157 -10.15 39.80 -0.51
C GLU A 157 -9.62 40.01 -1.93
N LYS A 158 -9.56 38.92 -2.71
CA LYS A 158 -9.10 38.98 -4.09
C LYS A 158 -10.08 39.71 -5.00
N GLU A 159 -11.39 39.53 -4.81
CA GLU A 159 -12.42 40.33 -5.50
C GLU A 159 -12.37 41.80 -5.10
N ALA A 160 -12.11 42.12 -3.83
CA ALA A 160 -11.97 43.49 -3.37
C ALA A 160 -10.72 44.21 -3.92
N GLN A 161 -9.73 43.46 -4.39
CA GLN A 161 -8.49 43.96 -4.99
C GLN A 161 -8.53 44.04 -6.53
N ALA A 162 -9.55 43.48 -7.17
CA ALA A 162 -9.72 43.42 -8.63
C ALA A 162 -10.63 44.56 -9.14
#